data_AF-A0A3D2UZ61-F1
#
_entry.id   AF-A0A3D2UZ61-F1
#
_cell.length_a   1.000
_cell.length_b   1.000
_cell.length_c   1.000
_cell.angle_alpha   90.00
_cell.angle_beta   90.00
_cell.angle_gamma   90.00
#
_symmetry.space_group_name_H-M   'P 1'
#
loop_
_entity.id
_entity.type
_entity.pdbx_description
1 polymer ?
#
loop_
_entity_poly.entity_id
_entity_poly.type
_entity_poly.pdbx_seq_one_letter_code
_entity_poly.pdbx_strand_id
1 'polypeptide(L)'
;MAIQLFSRIFLAFWVGFLFIPSPATANTFHQLLEEKQKLEKQFGIQTLECFPFIKKIGFTEDQIPLIEQCLTGTRTLYEAFANSANSNYKVIGISNRFLSTAGFHTILIPWNATRDEVIKFLNNRPSHAEQTAFLDKIRGLKREISRKLKILQFYCSQEISNNHCLKGYENLATVRLPDTRRK
;
A
#
# COMPACT_ATOMS: atom_id res chain seq x y z
N MET A 1 55.84 36.21 -13.92
CA MET A 1 54.68 35.55 -14.55
C MET A 1 54.27 34.35 -13.69
N ALA A 2 53.72 34.59 -12.50
CA ALA A 2 53.42 33.52 -11.52
C ALA A 2 52.25 33.87 -10.58
N ILE A 3 51.33 34.76 -11.02
CA ILE A 3 50.18 35.22 -10.22
C ILE A 3 48.88 34.99 -11.00
N GLN A 4 48.80 33.92 -11.79
CA GLN A 4 47.57 33.53 -12.49
C GLN A 4 47.19 32.05 -12.33
N LEU A 5 47.96 31.25 -11.58
CA LEU A 5 47.68 29.82 -11.44
C LEU A 5 46.86 29.43 -10.20
N PHE A 6 46.78 30.29 -9.17
CA PHE A 6 46.04 29.96 -7.94
C PHE A 6 44.56 30.39 -7.94
N SER A 7 44.13 31.23 -8.88
CA SER A 7 42.72 31.68 -8.95
C SER A 7 41.77 30.66 -9.58
N ARG A 8 42.30 29.67 -10.34
CA ARG A 8 41.45 28.69 -11.05
C ARG A 8 41.19 27.39 -10.30
N ILE A 9 41.83 27.16 -9.15
CA ILE A 9 41.61 25.95 -8.34
C ILE A 9 40.49 26.16 -7.31
N PHE A 10 40.23 27.39 -6.89
CA PHE A 10 39.17 27.68 -5.91
C PHE A 10 37.74 27.74 -6.48
N LEU A 11 37.58 27.80 -7.80
CA LEU A 11 36.27 27.80 -8.46
C LEU A 11 35.76 26.40 -8.82
N ALA A 12 36.60 25.37 -8.73
CA ALA A 12 36.21 23.99 -9.05
C ALA A 12 35.63 23.21 -7.85
N PHE A 13 35.64 23.77 -6.65
CA PHE A 13 35.16 23.09 -5.42
C PHE A 13 33.73 23.47 -5.00
N TRP A 14 33.05 24.35 -5.73
CA TRP A 14 31.69 24.82 -5.42
C TRP A 14 30.57 24.22 -6.28
N VAL A 15 30.89 23.27 -7.16
CA VAL A 15 29.88 22.59 -8.00
C VAL A 15 29.54 21.19 -7.47
N GLY A 16 30.30 20.67 -6.50
CA GLY A 16 30.09 19.32 -5.94
C GLY A 16 29.16 19.23 -4.73
N PHE A 17 28.68 20.34 -4.17
CA PHE A 17 27.95 20.34 -2.89
C PHE A 17 26.41 20.36 -3.02
N LEU A 18 25.87 20.39 -4.24
CA LEU A 18 24.43 20.57 -4.46
C LEU A 18 23.60 19.26 -4.43
N PHE A 19 24.18 18.13 -4.05
CA PHE A 19 23.47 16.85 -3.96
C PHE A 19 23.41 16.26 -2.55
N ILE A 20 23.58 17.09 -1.50
CA ILE A 20 23.26 16.66 -0.14
C ILE A 20 21.75 16.87 0.06
N PRO A 21 20.97 15.81 0.31
CA PRO A 21 19.55 15.97 0.61
C PRO A 21 19.39 16.90 1.81
N SER A 22 18.47 17.86 1.69
CA SER A 22 18.18 18.84 2.73
C SER A 22 17.96 18.16 4.10
N PRO A 23 18.51 18.70 5.20
CA PRO A 23 18.30 18.15 6.54
C PRO A 23 16.81 18.10 6.94
N ALA A 24 15.94 18.88 6.28
CA ALA A 24 14.50 18.82 6.52
C ALA A 24 13.87 17.49 6.05
N THR A 25 14.35 16.88 4.96
CA THR A 25 13.80 15.60 4.47
C THR A 25 14.23 14.42 5.33
N ALA A 26 15.46 14.46 5.84
CA ALA A 26 15.95 13.51 6.83
C ALA A 26 15.09 13.53 8.12
N ASN A 27 14.66 14.73 8.54
CA ASN A 27 13.74 14.90 9.68
C ASN A 27 12.36 14.27 9.39
N THR A 28 11.77 14.52 8.22
CA THR A 28 10.45 13.96 7.86
C THR A 28 10.47 12.44 7.77
N PHE A 29 11.50 11.84 7.18
CA PHE A 29 11.62 10.38 7.12
C PHE A 29 11.76 9.76 8.52
N HIS A 30 12.52 10.39 9.41
CA HIS A 30 12.64 9.94 10.79
C HIS A 30 11.29 9.99 11.53
N GLN A 31 10.56 11.10 11.40
CA GLN A 31 9.21 11.23 11.97
C GLN A 31 8.25 10.16 11.43
N LEU A 32 8.33 9.83 10.13
CA LEU A 32 7.54 8.75 9.54
C LEU A 32 7.86 7.40 10.16
N LEU A 33 9.14 7.11 10.40
CA LEU A 33 9.56 5.87 11.06
C LEU A 33 9.03 5.79 12.50
N GLU A 34 9.08 6.89 13.25
CA GLU A 34 8.52 6.96 14.60
C GLU A 34 7.00 6.74 14.62
N GLU A 35 6.24 7.42 13.76
CA GLU A 35 4.78 7.27 13.67
C GLU A 35 4.39 5.86 13.24
N LYS A 36 5.13 5.27 12.29
CA LYS A 36 4.96 3.86 11.91
C LYS A 36 5.15 2.94 13.11
N GLN A 37 6.22 3.12 13.89
CA GLN A 37 6.46 2.29 15.08
C GLN A 37 5.37 2.45 16.14
N LYS A 38 4.81 3.65 16.33
CA LYS A 38 3.67 3.87 17.24
C LYS A 38 2.46 3.06 16.79
N LEU A 39 2.13 3.12 15.51
CA LEU A 39 1.02 2.37 14.92
C LEU A 39 1.17 0.86 15.10
N GLU A 40 2.34 0.31 14.77
CA GLU A 40 2.63 -1.12 14.89
C GLU A 40 2.54 -1.60 16.36
N LYS A 41 3.14 -0.84 17.30
CA LYS A 41 3.17 -1.21 18.71
C LYS A 41 1.82 -1.07 19.40
N GLN A 42 1.07 -0.01 19.12
CA GLN A 42 -0.19 0.27 19.83
C GLN A 42 -1.40 -0.46 19.24
N PHE A 43 -1.44 -0.66 17.92
CA PHE A 43 -2.61 -1.23 17.24
C PHE A 43 -2.36 -2.63 16.66
N GLY A 44 -1.15 -3.20 16.84
CA GLY A 44 -0.83 -4.56 16.40
C GLY A 44 -0.77 -4.72 14.88
N ILE A 45 -0.53 -3.63 14.14
CA ILE A 45 -0.33 -3.65 12.69
C ILE A 45 1.01 -4.32 12.41
N GLN A 46 1.04 -5.25 11.47
CA GLN A 46 2.27 -5.99 11.12
C GLN A 46 3.12 -5.20 10.13
N THR A 47 2.48 -4.52 9.19
CA THR A 47 3.15 -3.76 8.15
C THR A 47 2.40 -2.48 7.83
N LEU A 48 3.10 -1.35 7.89
CA LEU A 48 2.69 -0.11 7.21
C LEU A 48 3.58 0.15 6.00
N GLU A 49 2.96 0.35 4.83
CA GLU A 49 3.63 0.62 3.57
C GLU A 49 3.25 2.02 3.04
N CYS A 50 4.24 2.75 2.51
CA CYS A 50 4.03 4.01 1.84
C CYS A 50 3.96 3.78 0.33
N PHE A 51 2.85 4.23 -0.28
CA PHE A 51 2.55 4.10 -1.70
C PHE A 51 2.74 2.70 -2.28
N PRO A 52 2.05 1.69 -1.71
CA PRO A 52 2.09 0.37 -2.30
C PRO A 52 1.61 0.44 -3.76
N PHE A 53 2.22 -0.39 -4.61
CA PHE A 53 1.92 -0.52 -6.03
C PHE A 53 2.36 0.65 -6.94
N ILE A 54 3.09 1.65 -6.43
CA ILE A 54 3.83 2.57 -7.30
C ILE A 54 5.00 1.81 -7.95
N LYS A 55 4.92 1.64 -9.27
CA LYS A 55 5.89 0.86 -10.06
C LYS A 55 7.17 1.62 -10.42
N LYS A 56 7.21 2.93 -10.17
CA LYS A 56 8.34 3.81 -10.51
C LYS A 56 8.80 4.56 -9.26
N ILE A 57 9.60 3.90 -8.43
CA ILE A 57 10.31 4.53 -7.31
C ILE A 57 11.80 4.57 -7.72
N GLY A 58 12.26 5.72 -8.22
CA GLY A 58 13.68 6.05 -8.44
C GLY A 58 14.22 7.09 -7.44
N PHE A 59 15.53 7.25 -7.27
CA PHE A 59 16.06 8.29 -6.37
C PHE A 59 16.03 9.67 -7.04
N THR A 60 14.88 10.33 -7.06
CA THR A 60 14.68 11.62 -7.72
C THR A 60 13.93 12.59 -6.79
N GLU A 61 14.21 13.90 -6.88
CA GLU A 61 13.67 14.93 -5.96
C GLU A 61 12.14 15.03 -5.97
N ASP A 62 11.49 14.62 -7.06
CA ASP A 62 10.04 14.52 -7.20
C ASP A 62 9.39 13.49 -6.26
N GLN A 63 10.18 12.71 -5.52
CA GLN A 63 9.70 11.75 -4.52
C GLN A 63 9.75 12.24 -3.08
N ILE A 64 10.36 13.41 -2.81
CA ILE A 64 10.28 14.06 -1.50
C ILE A 64 8.81 14.25 -1.04
N PRO A 65 7.88 14.70 -1.91
CA PRO A 65 6.47 14.83 -1.54
C PRO A 65 5.82 13.50 -1.12
N LEU A 66 6.31 12.36 -1.61
CA LEU A 66 5.78 11.05 -1.22
C LEU A 66 6.02 10.81 0.28
N ILE A 67 7.22 11.08 0.80
CA ILE A 67 7.52 10.88 2.23
C ILE A 67 6.60 11.75 3.10
N GLU A 68 6.41 13.02 2.72
CA GLU A 68 5.53 13.96 3.43
C GLU A 68 4.06 13.52 3.39
N GLN A 69 3.58 13.10 2.21
CA GLN A 69 2.23 12.55 2.04
C GLN A 69 2.04 11.29 2.88
N CYS A 70 3.02 10.37 2.88
CA CYS A 70 2.92 9.17 3.70
C CYS A 70 2.87 9.49 5.19
N LEU A 71 3.73 10.42 5.66
CA LEU A 71 3.69 10.89 7.04
C LEU A 71 2.33 11.50 7.40
N THR A 72 1.77 12.32 6.51
CA THR A 72 0.44 12.93 6.70
C THR A 72 -0.65 11.88 6.83
N GLY A 73 -0.68 10.91 5.91
CA GLY A 73 -1.65 9.80 5.98
C GLY A 73 -1.45 8.92 7.22
N THR A 74 -0.21 8.68 7.63
CA THR A 74 0.13 7.88 8.82
C THR A 74 -0.37 8.55 10.10
N ARG A 75 -0.18 9.86 10.25
CA ARG A 75 -0.70 10.63 11.39
C ARG A 75 -2.23 10.62 11.43
N THR A 76 -2.87 10.85 10.28
CA THR A 76 -4.34 10.80 10.16
C THR A 76 -4.87 9.42 10.55
N LEU A 77 -4.20 8.35 10.10
CA LEU A 77 -4.55 6.97 10.46
C LEU A 77 -4.41 6.71 11.96
N TYR A 78 -3.33 7.18 12.58
CA TYR A 78 -3.13 7.06 14.03
C TYR A 78 -4.28 7.70 14.81
N GLU A 79 -4.64 8.95 14.46
CA GLU A 79 -5.77 9.65 15.07
C GLU A 79 -7.10 8.94 14.85
N ALA A 80 -7.33 8.40 13.64
CA ALA A 80 -8.54 7.65 13.33
C ALA A 80 -8.62 6.34 14.13
N PHE A 81 -7.52 5.61 14.30
CA PHE A 81 -7.50 4.36 15.05
C PHE A 81 -7.77 4.54 16.53
N ALA A 82 -7.22 5.60 17.14
CA ALA A 82 -7.51 5.95 18.53
C ALA A 82 -9.03 6.16 18.79
N ASN A 83 -9.80 6.47 17.74
CA ASN A 83 -11.23 6.77 17.80
C ASN A 83 -12.12 5.72 17.10
N SER A 84 -11.56 4.59 16.64
CA SER A 84 -12.31 3.55 15.93
C SER A 84 -12.41 2.26 16.73
N ALA A 85 -13.54 1.55 16.61
CA ALA A 85 -13.72 0.24 17.24
C ALA A 85 -12.99 -0.90 16.51
N ASN A 86 -12.42 -0.63 15.32
CA ASN A 86 -11.94 -1.65 14.38
C ASN A 86 -10.51 -1.36 13.90
N SER A 87 -9.52 -1.70 14.72
CA SER A 87 -8.09 -1.54 14.38
C SER A 87 -7.39 -2.81 13.88
N ASN A 88 -8.08 -3.96 13.86
CA ASN A 88 -7.45 -5.27 13.58
C ASN A 88 -7.16 -5.51 12.09
N TYR A 89 -6.23 -4.74 11.53
CA TYR A 89 -5.69 -4.89 10.19
C TYR A 89 -4.23 -5.31 10.29
N LYS A 90 -3.81 -6.26 9.47
CA LYS A 90 -2.41 -6.75 9.48
C LYS A 90 -1.52 -5.84 8.65
N VAL A 91 -2.00 -5.42 7.48
CA VAL A 91 -1.23 -4.60 6.54
C VAL A 91 -2.02 -3.35 6.19
N ILE A 92 -1.37 -2.20 6.22
CA ILE A 92 -1.99 -0.93 5.84
C ILE A 92 -1.07 -0.21 4.87
N GLY A 93 -1.64 0.26 3.76
CA GLY A 93 -0.96 1.11 2.80
C GLY A 93 -1.46 2.54 2.85
N ILE A 94 -0.57 3.51 3.00
CA ILE A 94 -0.89 4.90 2.70
C ILE A 94 -0.75 5.09 1.19
N SER A 95 -1.84 5.45 0.51
CA SER A 95 -1.95 5.43 -0.96
C SER A 95 -2.78 6.62 -1.44
N ASN A 96 -3.40 6.52 -2.62
CA ASN A 96 -4.26 7.55 -3.22
C ASN A 96 -5.76 7.19 -3.20
N ARG A 97 -6.14 6.07 -2.57
CA ARG A 97 -7.51 5.56 -2.59
C ARG A 97 -7.79 4.68 -1.37
N PHE A 98 -9.08 4.59 -1.02
CA PHE A 98 -9.57 3.59 -0.10
C PHE A 98 -9.69 2.22 -0.76
N LEU A 99 -9.22 1.17 -0.10
CA LEU A 99 -9.35 -0.21 -0.59
C LEU A 99 -9.35 -1.19 0.57
N SER A 100 -10.19 -2.22 0.51
CA SER A 100 -10.06 -3.43 1.35
C SER A 100 -9.77 -4.63 0.44
N THR A 101 -8.70 -5.34 0.74
CA THR A 101 -8.18 -6.44 -0.07
C THR A 101 -7.60 -7.56 0.80
N ALA A 102 -7.02 -8.58 0.16
CA ALA A 102 -6.34 -9.71 0.78
C ALA A 102 -7.17 -10.39 1.89
N GLY A 103 -8.47 -10.57 1.67
CA GLY A 103 -9.35 -11.21 2.66
C GLY A 103 -9.57 -10.36 3.91
N PHE A 104 -9.68 -9.03 3.72
CA PHE A 104 -9.95 -8.04 4.77
C PHE A 104 -8.81 -7.82 5.77
N HIS A 105 -7.63 -8.39 5.51
CA HIS A 105 -6.42 -8.16 6.33
C HIS A 105 -5.62 -6.94 5.89
N THR A 106 -5.82 -6.50 4.64
CA THR A 106 -5.09 -5.38 4.04
C THR A 106 -6.03 -4.26 3.66
N ILE A 107 -5.68 -3.03 4.03
CA ILE A 107 -6.39 -1.82 3.60
C ILE A 107 -5.45 -0.79 3.00
N LEU A 108 -5.98 0.00 2.07
CA LEU A 108 -5.33 1.22 1.58
C LEU A 108 -6.12 2.44 2.05
N ILE A 109 -5.41 3.47 2.46
CA ILE A 109 -5.96 4.74 2.96
C ILE A 109 -5.35 5.88 2.14
N PRO A 110 -6.15 6.81 1.56
CA PRO A 110 -5.60 7.98 0.89
C PRO A 110 -4.80 8.85 1.85
N TRP A 111 -3.62 9.31 1.44
CA TRP A 111 -2.79 10.22 2.25
C TRP A 111 -3.48 11.56 2.54
N ASN A 112 -4.39 11.99 1.66
CA ASN A 112 -5.16 13.23 1.76
C ASN A 112 -6.57 13.04 2.34
N ALA A 113 -6.92 11.84 2.79
CA ALA A 113 -8.21 11.61 3.44
C ALA A 113 -8.27 12.38 4.76
N THR A 114 -9.45 12.88 5.10
CA THR A 114 -9.72 13.45 6.41
C THR A 114 -9.86 12.35 7.46
N ARG A 115 -9.64 12.69 8.73
CA ARG A 115 -9.82 11.76 9.86
C ARG A 115 -11.20 11.09 9.84
N ASP A 116 -12.26 11.85 9.59
CA ASP A 116 -13.63 11.34 9.64
C ASP A 116 -13.94 10.40 8.46
N GLU A 117 -13.34 10.63 7.28
CA GLU A 117 -13.41 9.69 6.15
C GLU A 117 -12.71 8.38 6.47
N VAL A 118 -11.54 8.43 7.11
CA VAL A 118 -10.82 7.23 7.56
C VAL A 118 -11.65 6.48 8.59
N ILE A 119 -12.18 7.15 9.63
CA ILE A 119 -13.06 6.52 10.63
C ILE A 119 -14.27 5.85 9.97
N LYS A 120 -14.93 6.56 9.03
CA LYS A 120 -16.07 6.00 8.29
C LYS A 120 -15.68 4.74 7.52
N PHE A 121 -14.53 4.74 6.85
CA PHE A 121 -14.02 3.58 6.15
C PHE A 121 -13.72 2.40 7.10
N LEU A 122 -13.04 2.66 8.21
CA LEU A 122 -12.70 1.65 9.22
C LEU A 122 -13.94 1.03 9.87
N ASN A 123 -14.97 1.84 10.12
CA ASN A 123 -16.22 1.40 10.72
C ASN A 123 -17.13 0.65 9.73
N ASN A 124 -16.96 0.84 8.42
CA ASN A 124 -17.69 0.11 7.38
C ASN A 124 -17.09 -1.29 7.10
N ARG A 125 -16.29 -1.82 8.03
CA ARG A 125 -15.74 -3.17 7.92
C ARG A 125 -16.86 -4.19 8.13
N PRO A 126 -17.01 -5.21 7.26
CA PRO A 126 -17.96 -6.29 7.48
C PRO A 126 -17.71 -7.01 8.80
N SER A 127 -18.76 -7.56 9.41
CA SER A 127 -18.64 -8.39 10.60
C SER A 127 -17.78 -9.64 10.35
N HIS A 128 -17.28 -10.27 11.42
CA HIS A 128 -16.51 -11.51 11.30
C HIS A 128 -17.29 -12.63 10.58
N ALA A 129 -18.61 -12.72 10.81
CA ALA A 129 -19.47 -13.69 10.15
C ALA A 129 -19.56 -13.42 8.63
N GLU A 130 -19.75 -12.17 8.23
CA GLU A 130 -19.79 -11.77 6.82
C GLU A 130 -18.44 -11.98 6.12
N GLN A 131 -17.33 -11.62 6.78
CA GLN A 131 -15.98 -11.88 6.27
C GLN A 131 -15.77 -13.40 6.07
N THR A 132 -16.21 -14.22 7.02
CA THR A 132 -16.10 -15.68 6.95
C THR A 132 -16.90 -16.23 5.77
N ALA A 133 -18.18 -15.86 5.66
CA ALA A 133 -19.05 -16.28 4.57
C ALA A 133 -18.50 -15.87 3.19
N PHE A 134 -17.94 -14.67 3.09
CA PHE A 134 -17.29 -14.18 1.88
C PHE A 134 -16.07 -15.04 1.51
N LEU A 135 -15.20 -15.34 2.46
CA LEU A 135 -14.01 -16.16 2.23
C LEU A 135 -14.37 -17.61 1.88
N ASP A 136 -15.42 -18.17 2.48
CA ASP A 136 -15.93 -19.50 2.14
C ASP A 136 -16.47 -19.57 0.71
N LYS A 137 -17.20 -18.53 0.27
CA LYS A 137 -17.63 -18.42 -1.13
C LYS A 137 -16.43 -18.43 -2.10
N ILE A 138 -15.38 -17.67 -1.80
CA ILE A 138 -14.14 -17.70 -2.59
C ILE A 138 -13.51 -19.09 -2.58
N ARG A 139 -13.38 -19.75 -1.41
CA ARG A 139 -12.81 -21.11 -1.32
C ARG A 139 -13.60 -22.11 -2.17
N GLY A 140 -14.93 -22.02 -2.16
CA GLY A 140 -15.81 -22.84 -2.99
C GLY A 140 -15.54 -22.64 -4.48
N LEU A 141 -15.55 -21.38 -4.94
CA LEU A 141 -15.25 -21.04 -6.34
C LEU A 141 -13.86 -21.51 -6.75
N LYS A 142 -12.86 -21.37 -5.88
CA LYS A 142 -11.48 -21.81 -6.19
C LYS A 142 -11.41 -23.32 -6.45
N ARG A 143 -12.09 -24.13 -5.62
CA ARG A 143 -12.16 -25.59 -5.82
C ARG A 143 -12.88 -25.94 -7.13
N GLU A 144 -13.97 -25.26 -7.45
CA GLU A 144 -14.70 -25.49 -8.71
C GLU A 144 -13.84 -25.19 -9.93
N ILE A 145 -13.18 -24.03 -9.95
CA ILE A 145 -12.30 -23.59 -11.03
C ILE A 145 -11.13 -24.56 -11.20
N SER A 146 -10.44 -24.93 -10.11
CA SER A 146 -9.33 -25.89 -10.17
C SER A 146 -9.75 -27.21 -10.81
N ARG A 147 -10.93 -27.74 -10.43
CA ARG A 147 -11.46 -28.99 -11.00
C ARG A 147 -11.83 -28.85 -12.47
N LYS A 148 -12.51 -27.77 -12.84
CA LYS A 148 -13.08 -27.56 -14.19
C LYS A 148 -12.02 -27.16 -15.21
N LEU A 149 -11.11 -26.27 -14.83
CA LEU A 149 -10.10 -25.67 -15.70
C LEU A 149 -8.72 -26.31 -15.55
N LYS A 150 -8.54 -27.24 -14.61
CA LYS A 150 -7.25 -27.90 -14.32
C LYS A 150 -6.14 -26.90 -13.94
N ILE A 151 -6.50 -25.78 -13.31
CA ILE A 151 -5.56 -24.76 -12.84
C ILE A 151 -5.10 -25.14 -11.43
N LEU A 152 -3.80 -25.33 -11.26
CA LEU A 152 -3.19 -25.72 -9.99
C LEU A 152 -3.20 -24.59 -8.96
N GLN A 153 -2.83 -23.38 -9.38
CA GLN A 153 -2.75 -22.22 -8.50
C GLN A 153 -3.15 -20.96 -9.23
N PHE A 154 -3.94 -20.15 -8.54
CA PHE A 154 -4.33 -18.82 -8.98
C PHE A 154 -4.73 -18.02 -7.74
N TYR A 155 -4.37 -16.74 -7.79
CA TYR A 155 -4.49 -15.82 -6.68
C TYR A 155 -5.04 -14.50 -7.16
N CYS A 156 -5.50 -13.74 -6.19
CA CYS A 156 -6.01 -12.42 -6.41
C CYS A 156 -4.90 -11.40 -6.22
N SER A 157 -4.78 -10.42 -7.10
CA SER A 157 -3.88 -9.31 -6.88
C SER A 157 -4.36 -8.48 -5.67
N GLN A 158 -3.43 -8.01 -4.85
CA GLN A 158 -3.73 -7.07 -3.77
C GLN A 158 -4.08 -5.66 -4.30
N GLU A 159 -3.83 -5.40 -5.59
CA GLU A 159 -4.20 -4.15 -6.25
C GLU A 159 -5.72 -4.00 -6.50
N ILE A 160 -6.50 -5.06 -6.30
CA ILE A 160 -7.96 -5.05 -6.49
C ILE A 160 -8.72 -5.30 -5.18
N SER A 161 -9.97 -4.85 -5.13
CA SER A 161 -10.82 -4.99 -3.94
C SER A 161 -11.26 -6.44 -3.75
N ASN A 162 -11.63 -6.81 -2.52
CA ASN A 162 -12.24 -8.11 -2.25
C ASN A 162 -13.45 -8.36 -3.18
N ASN A 163 -14.32 -7.38 -3.38
CA ASN A 163 -15.50 -7.56 -4.25
C ASN A 163 -15.13 -7.79 -5.72
N HIS A 164 -14.17 -7.04 -6.28
CA HIS A 164 -13.68 -7.29 -7.63
C HIS A 164 -13.00 -8.65 -7.74
N CYS A 165 -12.29 -9.07 -6.68
CA CYS A 165 -11.69 -10.38 -6.57
C CYS A 165 -12.73 -11.50 -6.68
N LEU A 166 -13.80 -11.41 -5.87
CA LEU A 166 -14.91 -12.35 -5.90
C LEU A 166 -15.54 -12.39 -7.30
N LYS A 167 -15.80 -11.23 -7.91
CA LYS A 167 -16.38 -11.16 -9.25
C LYS A 167 -15.49 -11.83 -10.30
N GLY A 168 -14.17 -11.66 -10.19
CA GLY A 168 -13.20 -12.35 -11.03
C GLY A 168 -13.28 -13.87 -10.89
N TYR A 169 -13.40 -14.38 -9.66
CA TYR A 169 -13.60 -15.82 -9.41
C TYR A 169 -14.94 -16.32 -9.95
N GLU A 170 -16.03 -15.59 -9.75
CA GLU A 170 -17.34 -15.94 -10.30
C GLU A 170 -17.29 -16.04 -11.84
N ASN A 171 -16.69 -15.05 -12.50
CA ASN A 171 -16.54 -15.05 -13.94
C ASN A 171 -15.70 -16.24 -14.42
N LEU A 172 -14.57 -16.51 -13.75
CA LEU A 172 -13.68 -17.62 -14.11
C LEU A 172 -14.35 -18.98 -13.92
N ALA A 173 -15.21 -19.14 -12.91
CA ALA A 173 -15.98 -20.37 -12.71
C ALA A 173 -16.94 -20.67 -13.88
N THR A 174 -17.42 -19.65 -14.59
CA THR A 174 -18.29 -19.85 -15.76
C THR A 174 -17.56 -20.40 -16.99
N VAL A 175 -16.24 -20.16 -17.11
CA VAL A 175 -15.41 -20.57 -18.25
C VAL A 175 -15.44 -22.09 -18.43
N ARG A 176 -15.59 -22.56 -19.66
CA ARG A 176 -15.49 -23.99 -20.03
C ARG A 176 -14.23 -24.19 -20.86
N LEU A 177 -13.49 -25.27 -20.59
CA LEU A 177 -12.43 -25.69 -21.49
C LEU A 177 -13.06 -26.13 -22.81
N PRO A 178 -12.45 -25.77 -23.96
CA PRO A 178 -12.91 -26.29 -25.25
C PRO A 178 -12.84 -27.82 -25.24
N ASP A 179 -13.81 -28.45 -25.89
CA ASP A 179 -13.87 -29.91 -26.00
C ASP A 179 -12.67 -30.37 -26.83
N THR A 180 -11.62 -30.88 -26.19
CA THR A 180 -10.44 -31.37 -26.89
C THR A 180 -10.65 -32.74 -27.55
N ARG A 181 -11.90 -33.23 -27.63
CA ARG A 181 -12.27 -34.35 -28.50
C ARG A 181 -12.48 -33.89 -29.95
N ARG A 182 -11.40 -33.46 -30.60
CA ARG A 182 -11.22 -33.61 -32.04
C ARG A 182 -9.74 -33.80 -32.35
N LYS A 183 -9.28 -35.04 -32.19
CA LYS A 183 -8.49 -35.80 -33.17
C LYS A 183 -8.49 -37.26 -32.74
#